data_AF-A0A8J4DVI9-F1
#
_entry.id   AF-A0A8J4DVI9-F1
#
_cell.length_a   1.000
_cell.length_b   1.000
_cell.length_c   1.000
_cell.angle_alpha   90.00
_cell.angle_beta   90.00
_cell.angle_gamma   90.00
#
_symmetry.space_group_name_H-M   'P 1'
#
loop_
_entity.id
_entity.type
_entity.pdbx_description
1 polymer ?
#
loop_
_entity_poly.entity_id
_entity_poly.type
_entity_poly.pdbx_seq_one_letter_code
_entity_poly.pdbx_strand_id
1 'polypeptide(L)'
;MTSSPTVPLPRALRLAIGVVAVETAVVWMLIAVLSFAVTRDEGTGALRSLGYVGLYAVAFPYLMWGLLRRRKWARAPLIVLQLLLIAVGVVFAKALSLPLGALIVFAAAGCVIALVVPSTREVLS
;
A
#
# COMPACT_ATOMS: atom_id res chain seq x y z
N MET A 1 11.43 17.47 -34.28
CA MET A 1 11.55 16.65 -33.06
C MET A 1 11.08 17.51 -31.88
N THR A 2 9.80 17.46 -31.55
CA THR A 2 9.24 18.19 -30.41
C THR A 2 9.44 17.33 -29.17
N SER A 3 10.38 17.72 -28.31
CA SER A 3 10.50 17.16 -26.96
C SER A 3 9.19 17.48 -26.24
N SER A 4 8.36 16.45 -26.03
CA SER A 4 7.17 16.60 -25.20
C SER A 4 7.61 17.11 -23.83
N PRO A 5 7.05 18.23 -23.32
CA PRO A 5 7.39 18.71 -22.00
C PRO A 5 7.08 17.58 -21.01
N THR A 6 8.12 17.08 -20.34
CA THR A 6 8.00 16.07 -19.29
C THR A 6 7.30 16.72 -18.11
N VAL A 7 5.97 16.71 -18.13
CA VAL A 7 5.15 17.26 -17.04
C VAL A 7 5.64 16.62 -15.73
N PRO A 8 6.24 17.42 -14.81
CA PRO A 8 6.84 16.88 -13.61
C PRO A 8 5.76 16.17 -12.79
N LEU A 9 6.09 14.97 -12.28
CA LEU A 9 5.14 14.20 -11.48
C LEU A 9 4.61 15.07 -10.32
N PRO A 10 3.28 15.19 -10.13
CA PRO A 10 2.70 15.91 -9.00
C PRO A 10 3.30 15.41 -7.70
N ARG A 11 3.64 16.32 -6.77
CA ARG A 11 4.22 15.96 -5.47
C ARG A 11 3.33 14.98 -4.70
N ALA A 12 2.01 15.14 -4.80
CA ALA A 12 1.03 14.23 -4.22
C ALA A 12 1.15 12.79 -4.76
N LEU A 13 1.37 12.63 -6.07
CA LEU A 13 1.56 11.31 -6.67
C LEU A 13 2.88 10.66 -6.23
N ARG A 14 3.97 11.45 -6.09
CA ARG A 14 5.23 10.92 -5.58
C ARG A 14 5.13 10.47 -4.13
N LEU A 15 4.41 11.23 -3.30
CA LEU A 15 4.14 10.84 -1.92
C LEU A 15 3.31 9.56 -1.85
N ALA A 16 2.24 9.45 -2.66
CA ALA A 16 1.44 8.24 -2.72
C ALA A 16 2.26 7.02 -3.17
N ILE A 17 3.09 7.17 -4.21
CA ILE A 17 4.01 6.10 -4.65
C ILE A 17 5.00 5.73 -3.54
N GLY A 18 5.56 6.73 -2.84
CA GLY A 18 6.48 6.51 -1.73
C GLY A 18 5.83 5.74 -0.57
N VAL A 19 4.62 6.12 -0.17
CA VAL A 19 3.85 5.41 0.87
C VAL A 19 3.56 3.98 0.45
N VAL A 20 3.05 3.78 -0.77
CA VAL A 20 2.76 2.43 -1.29
C VAL A 20 4.02 1.58 -1.41
N ALA A 21 5.17 2.16 -1.76
CA ALA A 21 6.45 1.45 -1.79
C ALA A 21 6.88 0.98 -0.40
N VAL A 22 6.72 1.83 0.62
CA VAL A 22 6.99 1.47 2.01
C VAL A 22 6.03 0.36 2.48
N GLU A 23 4.74 0.49 2.18
CA GLU A 23 3.74 -0.55 2.51
C GLU A 23 4.06 -1.88 1.83
N THR A 24 4.48 -1.84 0.56
CA THR A 24 4.92 -3.03 -0.17
C THR A 24 6.11 -3.68 0.52
N ALA A 25 7.13 -2.90 0.93
CA ALA A 25 8.30 -3.42 1.62
C ALA A 25 7.94 -4.05 2.98
N VAL A 26 7.05 -3.41 3.74
CA VAL A 26 6.56 -3.92 5.02
C VAL A 26 5.80 -5.25 4.83
N VAL A 27 4.93 -5.34 3.84
CA VAL A 27 4.19 -6.58 3.54
C VAL A 27 5.14 -7.71 3.14
N TRP A 28 6.16 -7.43 2.30
CA TRP A 28 7.18 -8.41 1.94
C TRP A 28 8.03 -8.86 3.14
N MET A 29 8.40 -7.94 4.03
CA MET A 29 9.07 -8.26 5.28
C MET A 29 8.20 -9.18 6.14
N LEU A 30 6.90 -8.91 6.23
CA LEU A 30 5.96 -9.72 6.98
C LEU A 30 5.83 -11.14 6.40
N ILE A 31 5.83 -11.28 5.06
CA ILE A 31 5.91 -12.60 4.40
C ILE A 31 7.19 -13.33 4.77
N ALA A 32 8.34 -12.67 4.74
CA ALA A 32 9.61 -13.30 5.10
C ALA A 32 9.56 -13.84 6.54
N VAL A 33 9.11 -13.01 7.49
CA VAL A 33 8.96 -13.40 8.90
C VAL A 33 7.97 -14.56 9.07
N LEU A 34 6.79 -14.48 8.44
CA LEU A 34 5.79 -15.54 8.50
C LEU A 34 6.30 -16.84 7.85
N SER A 35 7.08 -16.75 6.77
CA SER A 35 7.69 -17.92 6.13
C SER A 35 8.66 -18.61 7.07
N PHE A 36 9.52 -17.85 7.77
CA PHE A 36 10.38 -18.41 8.80
C PHE A 36 9.60 -19.03 9.97
N ALA A 37 8.46 -18.43 10.36
CA ALA A 37 7.61 -18.97 11.40
C ALA A 37 6.94 -20.30 10.97
N VAL A 38 6.40 -20.37 9.75
CA VAL A 38 5.81 -21.60 9.18
C VAL A 38 6.84 -22.72 9.10
N THR A 39 8.10 -22.42 8.74
CA THR A 39 9.15 -23.46 8.70
C THR A 39 9.58 -23.96 10.08
N ARG A 40 9.26 -23.23 11.15
CA ARG A 40 9.64 -23.59 12.53
C ARG A 40 8.52 -24.21 13.34
N ASP A 41 7.27 -24.00 12.95
CA ASP A 41 6.10 -24.40 13.73
C ASP A 41 4.95 -24.78 12.78
N GLU A 42 4.58 -26.07 12.72
CA GLU A 42 3.56 -26.62 11.78
C GLU A 42 2.12 -26.27 12.22
N GLY A 43 1.85 -25.00 12.49
CA GLY A 43 0.52 -24.50 12.82
C GLY A 43 -0.27 -24.07 11.57
N THR A 44 -1.48 -24.60 11.39
CA THR A 44 -2.43 -24.16 10.34
C THR A 44 -2.74 -22.66 10.38
N GLY A 45 -2.57 -22.01 11.55
CA GLY A 45 -2.72 -20.57 11.72
C GLY A 45 -1.69 -19.74 10.95
N ALA A 46 -0.43 -20.19 10.89
CA ALA A 46 0.65 -19.48 10.19
C ALA A 46 0.52 -19.62 8.67
N LEU A 47 0.09 -20.78 8.17
CA LEU A 47 -0.25 -20.97 6.75
C LEU A 47 -1.41 -20.07 6.32
N ARG A 48 -2.46 -19.96 7.15
CA ARG A 48 -3.63 -19.13 6.83
C ARG A 48 -3.27 -17.65 6.81
N SER A 49 -2.48 -17.17 7.76
CA SER A 49 -2.01 -15.78 7.76
C SER A 49 -1.07 -15.48 6.57
N LEU A 50 -0.18 -16.42 6.22
CA LEU A 50 0.70 -16.29 5.06
C LEU A 50 -0.10 -16.24 3.75
N GLY A 51 -1.19 -17.00 3.63
CA GLY A 51 -2.12 -16.91 2.50
C GLY A 51 -2.78 -15.53 2.37
N TYR A 52 -3.32 -14.99 3.48
CA TYR A 52 -3.92 -13.65 3.47
C TYR A 52 -2.90 -12.55 3.15
N VAL A 53 -1.72 -12.59 3.76
CA VAL A 53 -0.65 -11.60 3.53
C VAL A 53 -0.06 -11.74 2.11
N GLY A 54 -0.01 -12.97 1.59
CA GLY A 54 0.36 -13.28 0.21
C GLY A 54 -0.48 -12.52 -0.82
N LEU A 55 -1.80 -12.44 -0.61
CA LEU A 55 -2.68 -11.66 -1.48
C LEU A 55 -2.30 -10.17 -1.50
N TYR A 56 -2.00 -9.59 -0.33
CA TYR A 56 -1.53 -8.21 -0.24
C TYR A 56 -0.17 -8.03 -0.93
N ALA A 57 0.75 -8.97 -0.77
CA ALA A 57 2.07 -8.90 -1.39
C ALA A 57 2.05 -8.95 -2.91
N VAL A 58 0.99 -9.48 -3.52
CA VAL A 58 0.78 -9.41 -4.98
C VAL A 58 0.02 -8.13 -5.35
N ALA A 59 -1.00 -7.76 -4.59
CA ALA A 59 -1.84 -6.60 -4.86
C ALA A 59 -1.05 -5.27 -4.78
N PHE A 60 -0.23 -5.08 -3.76
CA PHE A 60 0.53 -3.84 -3.56
C PHE A 60 1.52 -3.53 -4.71
N PRO A 61 2.43 -4.45 -5.12
CA PRO A 61 3.30 -4.21 -6.27
C PRO A 61 2.54 -4.00 -7.58
N TYR A 62 1.45 -4.76 -7.79
CA TYR A 62 0.65 -4.64 -9.01
C TYR A 62 -0.02 -3.25 -9.12
N LEU A 63 -0.57 -2.75 -8.01
CA LEU A 63 -1.16 -1.42 -7.95
C LEU A 63 -0.11 -0.32 -8.01
N MET A 64 1.06 -0.51 -7.39
CA MET A 64 2.20 0.40 -7.50
C MET A 64 2.66 0.51 -8.96
N TRP A 65 2.76 -0.62 -9.66
CA TRP A 65 3.08 -0.64 -11.09
C TRP A 65 2.02 0.08 -11.94
N GLY A 66 0.75 -0.12 -11.62
CA GLY A 66 -0.36 0.62 -12.24
C GLY A 66 -0.25 2.12 -12.05
N LEU A 67 0.12 2.58 -10.85
CA LEU A 67 0.38 4.00 -10.55
C LEU A 67 1.62 4.54 -11.28
N LEU A 68 2.72 3.79 -11.31
CA LEU A 68 3.94 4.16 -12.03
C LEU A 68 3.68 4.32 -13.54
N ARG A 69 2.83 3.46 -14.09
CA ARG A 69 2.35 3.54 -15.48
C ARG A 69 1.20 4.52 -15.68
N ARG A 70 0.85 5.32 -14.67
CA ARG A 70 -0.22 6.31 -14.68
C ARG A 70 -1.57 5.75 -15.19
N ARG A 71 -1.93 4.52 -14.80
CA ARG A 71 -3.19 3.88 -15.22
C ARG A 71 -4.36 4.31 -14.33
N LYS A 72 -5.44 4.80 -14.94
CA LYS A 72 -6.71 5.19 -14.25
C LYS A 72 -7.25 4.12 -13.33
N TRP A 73 -7.25 2.87 -13.79
CA TRP A 73 -7.89 1.77 -13.07
C TRP A 73 -7.23 1.54 -11.71
N ALA A 74 -5.95 1.84 -11.54
CA ALA A 74 -5.20 1.50 -10.33
C ALA A 74 -5.65 2.30 -9.09
N ARG A 75 -6.35 3.42 -9.28
CA ARG A 75 -6.73 4.33 -8.17
C ARG A 75 -7.83 3.77 -7.29
N ALA A 76 -8.94 3.33 -7.88
CA ALA A 76 -10.08 2.80 -7.14
C ALA A 76 -9.70 1.61 -6.24
N PRO A 77 -9.04 0.54 -6.74
CA PRO A 77 -8.63 -0.58 -5.90
C PRO A 77 -7.61 -0.18 -4.85
N LEU A 78 -6.73 0.78 -5.14
CA LEU A 78 -5.76 1.27 -4.16
C LEU A 78 -6.42 2.06 -3.03
N ILE A 79 -7.42 2.90 -3.32
CA ILE A 79 -8.21 3.59 -2.28
C ILE A 79 -8.90 2.56 -1.37
N VAL A 80 -9.51 1.52 -1.95
CA VAL A 80 -10.15 0.44 -1.18
C VAL A 80 -9.13 -0.26 -0.29
N LEU A 81 -7.96 -0.59 -0.82
CA LEU A 81 -6.86 -1.21 -0.07
C LEU A 81 -6.41 -0.34 1.11
N GLN A 82 -6.34 0.98 0.89
CA GLN A 82 -5.93 1.93 1.90
C GLN A 82 -6.97 2.10 3.01
N LEU A 83 -8.27 2.05 2.68
CA LEU A 83 -9.34 2.03 3.67
C LEU A 83 -9.30 0.76 4.53
N LEU A 84 -8.96 -0.39 3.93
CA LEU A 84 -8.73 -1.62 4.69
C LEU A 84 -7.52 -1.48 5.62
N LEU A 85 -6.42 -0.87 5.15
CA LEU A 85 -5.24 -0.58 5.97
C LEU A 85 -5.55 0.32 7.16
N ILE A 86 -6.46 1.30 7.02
CA ILE A 86 -6.91 2.12 8.15
C ILE A 86 -7.56 1.23 9.22
N ALA A 87 -8.46 0.32 8.83
CA ALA A 87 -9.09 -0.60 9.78
C ALA A 87 -8.05 -1.50 10.47
N VAL A 88 -7.06 -2.01 9.71
CA VAL A 88 -5.93 -2.78 10.26
C VAL A 88 -5.12 -1.94 11.25
N GLY A 89 -4.80 -0.69 10.91
CA GLY A 89 -4.07 0.23 11.77
C GLY A 89 -4.79 0.51 13.09
N VAL A 90 -6.13 0.65 13.07
CA VAL A 90 -6.94 0.79 14.29
C VAL A 90 -6.88 -0.46 15.16
N VAL A 91 -6.91 -1.66 14.56
CA VAL A 91 -6.76 -2.92 15.31
C VAL A 91 -5.36 -3.00 15.92
N PHE A 92 -4.31 -2.64 15.17
CA PHE A 92 -2.94 -2.61 15.67
C PHE A 92 -2.73 -1.60 16.80
N ALA A 93 -3.38 -0.44 16.73
CA ALA A 93 -3.34 0.57 17.81
C ALA A 93 -3.89 0.02 19.13
N LYS A 94 -4.91 -0.85 19.05
CA LYS A 94 -5.54 -1.48 20.22
C LYS A 94 -4.81 -2.73 20.71
N ALA A 95 -4.23 -3.52 19.81
CA ALA A 95 -3.69 -4.84 20.12
C ALA A 95 -2.18 -4.85 20.39
N LEU A 96 -1.40 -3.97 19.75
CA LEU A 96 0.07 -3.97 19.83
C LEU A 96 0.59 -2.69 20.45
N SER A 97 0.42 -1.57 19.76
CA SER A 97 0.89 -0.27 20.22
C SER A 97 0.19 0.87 19.48
N LEU A 98 -0.28 1.83 20.27
CA LEU A 98 -0.93 3.04 19.78
C LEU A 98 -0.08 3.83 18.76
N PRO A 99 1.24 4.05 18.95
CA PRO A 99 2.02 4.82 17.98
C PRO A 99 2.15 4.12 16.61
N LEU A 100 2.33 2.78 16.57
CA LEU A 100 2.41 2.05 15.30
C LEU A 100 1.06 2.06 14.57
N GLY A 101 -0.02 1.77 15.28
CA GLY A 101 -1.36 1.78 14.68
C GLY A 101 -1.75 3.17 14.16
N ALA A 102 -1.45 4.23 14.93
CA ALA A 102 -1.66 5.61 14.48
C ALA A 102 -0.84 5.92 13.22
N LEU A 103 0.43 5.53 13.16
CA LEU A 103 1.29 5.74 11.98
C LEU A 103 0.69 5.08 10.73
N ILE A 104 0.22 3.83 10.83
CA ILE A 104 -0.44 3.12 9.73
C ILE A 104 -1.68 3.88 9.27
N VAL A 105 -2.54 4.31 10.21
CA VAL A 105 -3.76 5.07 9.90
C VAL A 105 -3.43 6.39 9.21
N PHE A 106 -2.46 7.16 9.71
CA PHE A 106 -2.09 8.44 9.11
C PHE A 106 -1.45 8.29 7.73
N ALA A 107 -0.58 7.30 7.54
CA ALA A 107 0.01 6.99 6.23
C ALA A 107 -1.07 6.59 5.23
N ALA A 108 -2.00 5.74 5.65
CA ALA A 108 -3.11 5.28 4.85
C ALA A 108 -4.07 6.44 4.46
N ALA A 109 -4.50 7.23 5.44
CA ALA A 109 -5.36 8.39 5.19
C ALA A 109 -4.67 9.43 4.28
N GLY A 110 -3.38 9.71 4.50
CA GLY A 110 -2.59 10.60 3.66
C GLY A 110 -2.51 10.12 2.21
N CYS A 111 -2.36 8.82 2.00
CA CYS A 111 -2.34 8.22 0.66
C CYS A 111 -3.73 8.33 -0.02
N VAL A 112 -4.83 8.08 0.69
CA VAL A 112 -6.20 8.30 0.16
C VAL A 112 -6.39 9.76 -0.25
N ILE A 113 -6.03 10.71 0.60
CA ILE A 113 -6.14 12.14 0.30
C ILE A 113 -5.32 12.46 -0.95
N ALA A 114 -4.05 12.02 -1.01
CA ALA A 114 -3.19 12.23 -2.17
C ALA A 114 -3.75 11.61 -3.45
N LEU A 115 -4.47 10.50 -3.37
CA LEU A 115 -5.12 9.85 -4.51
C LEU A 115 -6.44 10.51 -4.90
N VAL A 116 -7.14 11.21 -4.01
CA VAL A 116 -8.41 11.89 -4.28
C VAL A 116 -8.22 13.30 -4.86
N VAL A 117 -7.11 13.97 -4.50
CA VAL A 117 -6.77 15.35 -4.91
C VAL A 117 -6.87 15.54 -6.44
N PRO A 118 -7.37 16.70 -6.92
CA PRO A 118 -7.56 16.96 -8.36
C PRO A 118 -6.28 16.85 -9.19
N SER A 119 -5.13 17.24 -8.63
CA SER A 119 -3.84 17.19 -9.33
C SER A 119 -3.38 15.77 -9.69
N THR A 120 -3.82 14.76 -8.94
CA THR A 120 -3.67 13.34 -9.30
C THR A 120 -4.76 12.87 -10.26
N ARG A 121 -5.92 13.54 -10.30
CA ARG A 121 -7.00 13.22 -11.25
C ARG A 121 -6.65 13.57 -12.68
N GLU A 122 -6.08 14.73 -12.90
CA GLU A 122 -5.75 15.20 -14.25
C GLU A 122 -4.61 14.39 -14.88
N VAL A 123 -3.59 14.01 -14.09
CA VAL A 123 -2.42 13.26 -14.59
C VAL A 123 -2.71 11.79 -14.87
N LEU A 124 -3.73 11.24 -14.22
CA LEU A 124 -4.17 9.88 -14.46
C LEU A 124 -5.28 9.83 -15.53
N SER A 125 -5.87 10.96 -15.94
CA SER A 125 -6.91 11.05 -17.00
C SER A 125 -6.38 10.85 -18.42
#